data_AF-A0A890CIU6-F1
#
_entry.id   AF-A0A890CIU6-F1
#
_cell.length_a   1.000
_cell.length_b   1.000
_cell.length_c   1.000
_cell.angle_alpha   90.00
_cell.angle_beta   90.00
_cell.angle_gamma   90.00
#
_symmetry.space_group_name_H-M   'P 1'
#
loop_
_entity.id
_entity.type
_entity.pdbx_description
1 polymer ?
#
loop_
_entity_poly.entity_id
_entity_poly.type
_entity_poly.pdbx_seq_one_letter_code
_entity_poly.pdbx_strand_id
1 'polypeptide(L)'
;MSGSTGERSFADIITSIRYWVIHSILIITSIRYWVIHSITIPSLFIAGWLFVSTGLAYDVFGSPRPNEYFTESRQGIPLITGRFDPLEQLDEFSRSFRRSRFSLRCVWKSSAKRVFHREPTRNSFNNWPF
;
A
#
# COMPACT_ATOMS: atom_id res chain seq x y z
N MET A 1 -12.38 -41.55 14.85
CA MET A 1 -12.88 -41.32 13.48
C MET A 1 -13.13 -39.83 13.36
N SER A 2 -12.34 -39.10 12.56
CA SER A 2 -12.46 -37.64 12.38
C SER A 2 -13.59 -37.34 11.41
N GLY A 3 -14.58 -36.54 11.84
CA GLY A 3 -15.77 -36.21 11.06
C GLY A 3 -15.46 -35.33 9.84
N SER A 4 -16.14 -35.62 8.73
CA SER A 4 -16.24 -34.72 7.58
C SER A 4 -17.23 -33.61 7.92
N THR A 5 -16.85 -32.35 7.70
CA THR A 5 -17.67 -31.16 7.96
C THR A 5 -18.78 -30.93 6.93
N GLY A 6 -18.97 -31.85 5.97
CA GLY A 6 -19.98 -31.76 4.91
C GLY A 6 -19.59 -30.84 3.75
N GLU A 7 -18.53 -30.05 3.92
CA GLU A 7 -17.92 -29.28 2.83
C GLU A 7 -17.05 -30.19 1.96
N ARG A 8 -17.08 -29.96 0.64
CA ARG A 8 -16.27 -30.71 -0.32
C ARG A 8 -14.80 -30.30 -0.15
N SER A 9 -13.89 -31.27 -0.17
CA SER A 9 -12.47 -31.00 0.07
C SER A 9 -11.87 -30.07 -1.00
N PHE A 10 -10.96 -29.17 -0.61
CA PHE A 10 -10.26 -28.29 -1.56
C PHE A 10 -9.50 -29.06 -2.64
N ALA A 11 -8.94 -30.22 -2.29
CA ALA A 11 -8.27 -31.11 -3.23
C ALA A 11 -9.23 -31.58 -4.34
N ASP A 12 -10.46 -31.96 -4.00
CA ASP A 12 -11.48 -32.35 -4.98
C ASP A 12 -11.94 -31.18 -5.85
N ILE A 13 -11.95 -29.95 -5.33
CA ILE A 13 -12.35 -28.76 -6.09
C ILE A 13 -11.29 -28.39 -7.13
N ILE A 14 -10.01 -28.41 -6.73
CA ILE A 14 -8.89 -28.01 -7.60
C ILE A 14 -8.62 -29.08 -8.66
N THR A 15 -8.71 -30.37 -8.31
CA THR A 15 -8.36 -31.47 -9.22
C THR A 15 -9.54 -31.94 -10.10
N SER A 16 -10.78 -31.58 -9.76
CA SER A 16 -11.93 -32.03 -10.54
C SER A 16 -12.11 -31.27 -11.84
N ILE A 17 -11.79 -31.93 -12.94
CA ILE A 17 -12.02 -31.47 -14.32
C ILE A 17 -13.48 -31.01 -14.54
N ARG A 18 -14.46 -31.76 -14.04
CA ARG A 18 -15.89 -31.40 -14.21
C ARG A 18 -16.24 -30.06 -13.55
N TYR A 19 -15.62 -29.76 -12.40
CA TYR A 19 -15.85 -28.49 -11.71
C TYR A 19 -15.16 -27.35 -12.43
N TRP A 20 -13.92 -27.53 -12.89
CA TRP A 20 -13.25 -26.56 -13.74
C TRP A 20 -14.05 -26.26 -15.01
N VAL A 21 -14.52 -27.27 -15.73
CA VAL A 21 -15.31 -27.08 -16.95
C VAL A 21 -16.59 -26.28 -16.66
N ILE A 22 -17.36 -26.67 -15.66
CA ILE A 22 -18.61 -25.98 -15.32
C ILE A 22 -18.33 -24.57 -14.80
N HIS A 23 -17.36 -24.41 -13.90
CA HIS A 23 -17.04 -23.13 -13.28
C HIS A 23 -16.45 -22.14 -14.29
N SER A 24 -15.56 -22.57 -15.18
CA SER A 24 -15.02 -21.75 -16.26
C SER A 24 -16.11 -21.31 -17.23
N ILE A 25 -17.01 -22.22 -17.65
CA ILE A 25 -18.15 -21.85 -18.51
C ILE A 25 -19.04 -20.83 -17.80
N LEU A 26 -19.44 -21.11 -16.56
CA LEU A 26 -20.32 -20.22 -15.78
C LEU A 26 -19.71 -18.83 -15.54
N ILE A 27 -18.40 -18.75 -15.32
CA ILE A 27 -17.68 -17.47 -15.13
C ILE A 27 -17.58 -16.70 -16.45
N ILE A 28 -17.18 -17.36 -17.52
CA ILE A 28 -16.95 -16.72 -18.82
C ILE A 28 -18.27 -16.23 -19.42
N THR A 29 -19.36 -16.98 -19.27
CA THR A 29 -20.68 -16.59 -19.80
C THR A 29 -21.44 -15.59 -18.93
N SER A 30 -21.01 -15.37 -17.68
CA SER A 30 -21.74 -14.54 -16.72
C SER A 30 -21.37 -13.06 -16.87
N ILE A 31 -22.20 -12.30 -17.59
CA ILE A 31 -22.02 -10.85 -17.79
C ILE A 31 -21.95 -10.12 -16.44
N ARG A 32 -22.82 -10.45 -15.48
CA ARG A 32 -22.82 -9.84 -14.13
C ARG A 32 -21.50 -10.01 -13.40
N TYR A 33 -20.82 -11.15 -13.60
CA TYR A 33 -19.53 -11.41 -12.96
C TYR A 33 -18.49 -10.45 -13.51
N TRP A 34 -18.41 -10.29 -14.82
CA TRP A 34 -17.48 -9.37 -15.48
C TRP A 34 -17.76 -7.91 -15.18
N VAL A 35 -19.03 -7.48 -15.14
CA VAL A 35 -19.39 -6.09 -14.81
C VAL A 35 -18.85 -5.70 -13.43
N ILE A 36 -18.97 -6.58 -12.43
CA ILE A 36 -18.49 -6.29 -11.08
C ILE A 36 -16.96 -6.40 -11.01
N HIS A 37 -16.40 -7.49 -11.54
CA HIS A 37 -14.98 -7.80 -11.40
C HIS A 37 -14.07 -6.93 -12.28
N SER A 38 -14.59 -6.38 -13.38
CA SER A 38 -13.88 -5.39 -14.20
C SER A 38 -13.61 -4.08 -13.45
N ILE A 39 -14.35 -3.80 -12.37
CA ILE A 39 -14.12 -2.63 -11.52
C ILE A 39 -13.35 -3.05 -10.26
N THR A 40 -13.81 -4.08 -9.57
CA THR A 40 -13.25 -4.45 -8.26
C THR A 40 -11.83 -5.01 -8.35
N ILE A 41 -11.50 -5.81 -9.38
CA ILE A 41 -10.15 -6.37 -9.55
C ILE A 41 -9.13 -5.27 -9.86
N PRO A 42 -9.33 -4.40 -10.88
CA PRO A 42 -8.39 -3.30 -11.12
C PRO A 42 -8.31 -2.33 -9.94
N SER A 43 -9.42 -2.08 -9.24
CA SER A 43 -9.43 -1.20 -8.06
C SER A 43 -8.55 -1.76 -6.93
N LEU A 44 -8.66 -3.05 -6.62
CA LEU A 44 -7.82 -3.70 -5.62
C LEU A 44 -6.34 -3.70 -6.05
N PHE A 45 -6.08 -3.94 -7.33
CA PHE A 45 -4.72 -3.89 -7.87
C PHE A 45 -4.10 -2.49 -7.73
N ILE A 46 -4.82 -1.45 -8.12
CA ILE A 46 -4.35 -0.05 -8.01
C ILE A 46 -4.20 0.33 -6.53
N ALA A 47 -5.10 -0.10 -5.64
CA ALA A 47 -4.97 0.15 -4.21
C ALA A 47 -3.68 -0.48 -3.65
N GLY A 48 -3.38 -1.74 -4.00
CA GLY A 48 -2.13 -2.40 -3.61
C GLY A 48 -0.90 -1.70 -4.20
N TRP A 49 -0.97 -1.26 -5.45
CA TRP A 49 0.10 -0.50 -6.08
C TRP A 49 0.36 0.84 -5.36
N LEU A 50 -0.70 1.60 -5.07
CA LEU A 50 -0.60 2.88 -4.35
C LEU A 50 -0.06 2.68 -2.93
N PHE A 51 -0.45 1.61 -2.26
CA PHE A 51 0.04 1.27 -0.93
C PHE A 51 1.58 1.13 -0.89
N VAL A 52 2.18 0.52 -1.92
CA VAL A 52 3.63 0.38 -2.02
C VAL A 52 4.29 1.64 -2.59
N SER A 53 3.77 2.20 -3.68
CA SER A 53 4.40 3.31 -4.42
C SER A 53 4.41 4.64 -3.66
N THR A 54 3.39 4.91 -2.83
CA THR A 54 3.38 6.08 -1.93
C THR A 54 4.35 5.95 -0.76
N GLY A 55 4.88 4.74 -0.55
CA GLY A 55 5.75 4.39 0.55
C GLY A 55 5.03 4.14 1.88
N LEU A 56 3.69 4.07 1.87
CA LEU A 56 2.87 3.78 3.05
C LEU A 56 3.19 2.40 3.64
N ALA A 57 3.49 1.42 2.80
CA ALA A 57 3.93 0.09 3.25
C ALA A 57 5.15 0.14 4.18
N TYR A 58 6.15 0.96 3.86
CA TYR A 58 7.35 1.13 4.69
C TYR A 58 7.03 1.81 6.02
N ASP A 59 6.04 2.71 6.02
CA ASP A 59 5.64 3.45 7.21
C ASP A 59 4.77 2.60 8.15
N VAL A 60 3.87 1.77 7.61
CA VAL A 60 2.96 0.90 8.38
C VAL A 60 3.71 -0.28 8.99
N PHE A 61 4.58 -0.93 8.20
CA PHE A 61 5.30 -2.12 8.65
C PHE A 61 6.66 -1.80 9.29
N GLY A 62 7.11 -0.55 9.22
CA GLY A 62 8.43 -0.15 9.72
C GLY A 62 9.58 -0.80 8.94
N SER A 63 9.35 -1.24 7.70
CA SER A 63 10.41 -1.80 6.87
C SER A 63 11.35 -0.68 6.40
N PRO A 64 12.68 -0.80 6.60
CA PRO A 64 13.62 0.19 6.10
C PRO A 64 13.59 0.25 4.57
N ARG A 65 13.56 1.45 4.01
CA ARG A 65 13.77 1.62 2.57
C ARG A 65 15.23 1.30 2.22
N PRO A 66 15.56 1.05 0.93
CA PRO A 66 16.92 0.73 0.51
C PRO A 66 18.01 1.73 0.98
N ASN A 67 17.64 3.00 1.14
CA ASN A 67 18.54 4.07 1.60
C ASN A 67 18.54 4.29 3.13
N GLU A 68 17.90 3.41 3.90
CA GLU A 68 17.68 3.59 5.35
C GLU A 68 18.28 2.46 6.19
N TYR A 69 18.86 1.43 5.54
CA TYR A 69 19.54 0.34 6.23
C TYR A 69 20.80 0.82 6.97
N PHE A 70 21.50 1.81 6.40
CA PHE A 70 22.73 2.38 6.94
C PHE A 70 22.65 3.90 6.88
N THR A 71 23.08 4.56 7.95
CA THR A 71 23.16 6.03 7.98
C THR A 71 24.62 6.45 7.93
N GLU A 72 24.89 7.71 7.57
CA GLU A 72 26.26 8.24 7.50
C GLU A 72 27.03 8.07 8.82
N SER A 73 26.32 8.19 9.95
CA SER A 73 26.86 7.99 11.30
C SER A 73 26.93 6.52 11.75
N ARG A 74 26.32 5.58 11.02
CA ARG A 74 26.13 4.19 11.47
C ARG A 74 26.20 3.19 10.30
N GLN A 75 27.35 2.54 10.19
CA GLN A 75 27.58 1.44 9.23
C GLN A 75 27.43 0.03 9.85
N GLY A 76 27.13 -0.07 11.15
CA GLY A 76 26.88 -1.35 11.82
C GLY A 76 25.42 -1.83 11.69
N ILE A 77 25.20 -3.15 11.80
CA ILE A 77 23.88 -3.78 11.68
C ILE A 77 22.99 -3.39 12.89
N PRO A 78 21.74 -2.95 12.71
CA PRO A 78 20.78 -2.71 13.81
C PRO A 78 20.31 -4.03 14.42
N LEU A 79 21.09 -4.53 15.39
CA LEU A 79 20.77 -5.73 16.16
C LEU A 79 20.18 -5.32 17.51
N ILE A 80 19.03 -5.90 17.85
CA ILE A 80 18.41 -5.75 19.16
C ILE A 80 19.09 -6.74 20.10
N THR A 81 19.71 -6.22 21.16
CA THR A 81 20.50 -7.01 22.12
C THR A 81 19.86 -7.03 23.51
N GLY A 82 19.00 -6.04 23.82
CA GLY A 82 18.24 -5.98 25.06
C GLY A 82 16.84 -6.59 24.92
N ARG A 83 16.47 -7.48 25.85
CA ARG A 83 15.13 -8.08 25.90
C ARG A 83 14.08 -7.18 26.55
N PHE A 84 14.48 -6.38 27.54
CA PHE A 84 13.56 -5.61 28.38
C PHE A 84 13.22 -4.23 27.80
N ASP A 85 14.13 -3.62 27.03
CA ASP A 85 13.93 -2.31 26.40
C ASP A 85 14.13 -2.31 24.86
N PRO A 86 13.55 -3.26 24.11
CA PRO A 86 13.79 -3.38 22.67
C PRO A 86 13.21 -2.20 21.87
N LEU A 87 12.15 -1.56 22.39
CA LEU A 87 11.51 -0.42 21.75
C LEU A 87 12.37 0.85 21.80
N GLU A 88 13.06 1.07 22.92
CA GLU A 88 13.97 2.20 23.07
C GLU A 88 15.20 2.03 22.15
N GLN A 89 15.77 0.81 22.12
CA GLN A 89 16.86 0.45 21.21
C GLN A 89 16.44 0.63 19.72
N LEU A 90 15.22 0.26 19.36
CA LEU A 90 14.66 0.47 18.02
C LEU A 90 14.44 1.97 17.71
N ASP A 91 13.95 2.76 18.67
CA ASP A 91 13.77 4.21 18.51
C ASP A 91 15.12 4.87 18.24
N GLU A 92 16.16 4.50 18.97
CA GLU A 92 17.51 5.04 18.79
C GLU A 92 18.06 4.76 17.39
N PHE A 93 17.91 3.53 16.88
CA PHE A 93 18.29 3.18 15.50
C PHE A 93 17.48 3.95 14.45
N SER A 94 16.20 4.21 14.73
CA SER A 94 15.28 4.88 13.80
C SER A 94 15.30 6.41 13.88
N ARG A 95 15.94 6.98 14.92
CA ARG A 95 15.89 8.43 15.22
C ARG A 95 16.62 9.26 14.18
N SER A 96 17.75 8.77 13.64
CA SER A 96 18.48 9.39 12.53
C SER A 96 17.60 9.50 11.28
N PHE A 97 16.82 8.45 11.00
CA PHE A 97 15.95 8.37 9.84
C PHE A 97 14.66 9.20 9.96
N ARG A 98 14.05 9.28 11.14
CA ARG A 98 12.86 10.12 11.35
C ARG A 98 13.13 11.62 11.16
N ARG A 99 14.33 12.09 11.50
CA ARG A 99 14.71 13.51 11.34
C ARG A 99 14.74 13.96 9.87
N SER A 100 15.25 13.13 8.97
CA SER A 100 15.29 13.45 7.54
C SER A 100 13.88 13.46 6.90
N ARG A 101 13.01 12.55 7.32
CA ARG A 101 11.60 12.51 6.84
C ARG A 101 10.75 13.69 7.34
N PHE A 102 10.98 14.19 8.55
CA PHE A 102 10.20 15.32 9.07
C PHE A 102 10.46 16.61 8.28
N SER A 103 11.70 16.84 7.83
CA SER A 103 12.06 17.97 6.96
C SER A 103 11.29 17.95 5.63
N LEU A 104 11.26 16.81 4.94
CA LEU A 104 10.52 16.65 3.68
C LEU A 104 9.00 16.72 3.86
N ARG A 105 8.47 16.19 4.98
CA ARG A 105 7.04 16.29 5.30
C ARG A 105 6.62 17.74 5.57
N CYS A 106 7.48 18.56 6.20
CA CYS A 106 7.25 19.99 6.37
C CYS A 106 7.23 20.74 5.03
N VAL A 107 8.12 20.40 4.09
CA VAL A 107 8.14 20.98 2.74
C VAL A 107 6.85 20.65 1.97
N TRP A 108 6.42 19.39 1.99
CA TRP A 108 5.17 18.97 1.32
C TRP A 108 3.93 19.61 1.95
N LYS A 109 3.83 19.64 3.29
CA LYS A 109 2.70 20.26 4.00
C LYS A 109 2.62 21.76 3.76
N SER A 110 3.77 22.43 3.59
CA SER A 110 3.84 23.86 3.25
C SER A 110 3.50 24.12 1.77
N SER A 111 3.82 23.19 0.86
CA SER A 111 3.47 23.29 -0.56
C SER A 111 1.98 23.04 -0.82
N ALA A 112 1.39 22.01 -0.20
CA ALA A 112 -0.05 21.73 -0.32
C ALA A 112 -0.92 22.88 0.22
N LYS A 113 -0.49 23.54 1.31
CA LYS A 113 -1.18 24.74 1.83
C LYS A 113 -1.14 25.91 0.86
N ARG A 114 -0.10 26.01 0.03
CA ARG A 114 0.06 27.09 -0.98
C ARG A 114 -0.78 26.86 -2.23
N VAL A 115 -1.05 25.60 -2.58
CA VAL A 115 -1.87 25.23 -3.75
C VAL A 115 -3.37 25.34 -3.45
N PHE A 116 -3.81 24.98 -2.24
CA PHE A 116 -5.24 24.95 -1.89
C PHE A 116 -5.81 26.26 -1.29
N HIS A 117 -4.98 27.25 -0.96
CA HIS A 117 -5.42 28.56 -0.44
C HIS A 117 -5.27 29.74 -1.42
N ARG A 118 -5.12 29.50 -2.73
CA ARG A 118 -5.18 30.59 -3.71
C ARG A 118 -6.64 31.03 -3.86
N GLU A 119 -7.04 32.10 -3.16
CA GLU A 119 -8.32 32.76 -3.42
C GLU A 119 -8.42 33.15 -4.90
N PRO A 120 -9.60 32.98 -5.54
CA PRO A 120 -9.79 33.38 -6.93
C PRO A 120 -9.83 34.91 -6.99
N THR A 121 -8.77 35.53 -7.49
CA THR A 121 -8.80 36.97 -7.80
C THR A 121 -9.76 37.22 -8.96
N ARG A 122 -10.71 38.12 -8.74
CA ARG A 122 -11.87 38.44 -9.57
C ARG A 122 -11.56 39.08 -10.95
N ASN A 123 -10.32 39.01 -11.44
CA ASN A 123 -9.84 39.83 -12.56
C ASN A 123 -9.48 39.01 -13.83
N SER A 124 -9.80 37.72 -13.90
CA SER A 124 -9.42 36.86 -15.04
C SER A 124 -10.45 36.80 -16.19
N PHE A 125 -11.50 37.64 -16.20
CA PHE A 125 -12.58 37.55 -17.18
C PHE A 125 -12.47 38.48 -18.41
N ASN A 126 -11.50 39.41 -18.47
CA ASN A 126 -11.53 40.50 -19.45
C ASN A 126 -10.44 40.47 -20.53
N ASN A 127 -9.72 39.36 -20.75
CA ASN A 127 -8.64 39.34 -21.75
C ASN A 127 -8.66 38.10 -22.66
N TRP A 128 -9.74 37.95 -23.41
CA TRP A 128 -9.76 37.10 -24.61
C TRP A 128 -9.78 37.99 -25.85
N PRO A 129 -8.82 37.87 -26.79
CA PRO A 129 -8.89 38.56 -28.06
C PRO A 129 -9.90 37.84 -28.97
N PHE A 130 -10.70 38.62 -29.70
CA PHE A 130 -11.36 38.16 -30.93
C PHE A 130 -10.32 37.98 -32.04
#